data_AF-A0A956CCF4-F1
#
_entry.id   AF-A0A956CCF4-F1
#
_cell.length_a   1.000
_cell.length_b   1.000
_cell.length_c   1.000
_cell.angle_alpha   90.00
_cell.angle_beta   90.00
_cell.angle_gamma   90.00
#
_symmetry.space_group_name_H-M   'P 1'
#
loop_
_entity.id
_entity.type
_entity.pdbx_description
1 polymer ?
#
loop_
_entity_poly.entity_id
_entity_poly.type
_entity_poly.pdbx_seq_one_letter_code
_entity_poly.pdbx_strand_id
1 'polypeptide(L)'
;MSDAPFRVIAERALELRGPAERTVVVRIGVPEADPASSDNSRCPYQVTGLSDDSVRYAHGVDTLQALNLAFVGARALVATNAGVLAAFHEDFSLTWEGVSWQVCLPVWVSLDDAAQGERLEAFIRGSLRAPPDADADT
;
A
#
# COMPACT_ATOMS: atom_id res chain seq x y z
N MET A 1 6.38 -8.56 -17.00
CA MET A 1 5.65 -8.53 -15.71
C MET A 1 6.06 -9.77 -14.94
N SER A 2 6.63 -9.60 -13.76
CA SER A 2 7.03 -10.73 -12.89
C SER A 2 5.83 -11.63 -12.63
N ASP A 3 6.03 -12.94 -12.66
CA ASP A 3 5.02 -13.90 -12.21
C ASP A 3 4.81 -13.66 -10.71
N ALA A 4 3.60 -13.26 -10.32
CA ALA A 4 3.30 -12.98 -8.92
C ALA A 4 3.09 -14.31 -8.19
N PRO A 5 3.65 -14.50 -6.99
CA PRO A 5 3.59 -15.78 -6.27
C PRO A 5 2.18 -16.11 -5.72
N PHE A 6 1.21 -15.21 -5.90
CA PHE A 6 -0.19 -15.35 -5.53
C PHE A 6 -1.06 -14.58 -6.51
N ARG A 7 -2.37 -14.86 -6.51
CA ARG A 7 -3.34 -14.10 -7.32
C ARG A 7 -3.44 -12.67 -6.79
N VAL A 8 -2.96 -11.71 -7.56
CA VAL A 8 -2.92 -10.29 -7.21
C VAL A 8 -4.29 -9.63 -7.43
N ILE A 9 -4.73 -8.80 -6.48
CA ILE A 9 -5.90 -7.92 -6.63
C ILE A 9 -5.52 -6.45 -6.74
N ALA A 10 -4.34 -6.08 -6.23
CA ALA A 10 -3.80 -4.72 -6.35
C ALA A 10 -2.28 -4.76 -6.44
N GLU A 11 -1.72 -3.95 -7.32
CA GLU A 11 -0.28 -3.75 -7.47
C GLU A 11 0.01 -2.25 -7.55
N ARG A 12 1.12 -1.82 -6.94
CA ARG A 12 1.65 -0.47 -7.12
C ARG A 12 3.17 -0.52 -7.27
N ALA A 13 3.68 0.17 -8.29
CA ALA A 13 5.11 0.37 -8.52
C ALA A 13 5.52 1.76 -8.02
N LEU A 14 6.48 1.81 -7.11
CA LEU A 14 7.09 3.02 -6.57
C LEU A 14 8.48 3.19 -7.19
N GLU A 15 8.87 4.44 -7.41
CA GLU A 15 10.20 4.83 -7.84
C GLU A 15 11.06 5.12 -6.63
N LEU A 16 12.14 4.35 -6.47
CA LEU A 16 13.18 4.61 -5.47
C LEU A 16 14.34 5.34 -6.13
N ARG A 17 14.72 6.49 -5.58
CA ARG A 17 16.02 7.15 -5.84
C ARG A 17 16.89 7.08 -4.58
N GLY A 18 18.20 7.03 -4.79
CA GLY A 18 19.20 6.80 -3.74
C GLY A 18 20.42 6.08 -4.34
N PRO A 19 20.99 5.06 -3.65
CA PRO A 19 22.22 4.37 -4.10
C PRO A 19 22.13 3.75 -5.49
N ALA A 20 20.94 3.28 -5.84
CA ALA A 20 20.62 2.74 -7.14
C ALA A 20 19.14 3.04 -7.41
N GLU A 21 18.86 3.61 -8.57
CA GLU A 21 17.49 3.79 -9.04
C GLU A 21 16.87 2.41 -9.30
N ARG A 22 15.72 2.15 -8.68
CA ARG A 22 15.00 0.89 -8.85
C ARG A 22 13.52 1.03 -8.58
N THR A 23 12.75 0.09 -9.12
CA THR A 23 11.32 -0.01 -8.87
C THR A 23 11.06 -0.85 -7.62
N VAL A 24 10.29 -0.30 -6.69
CA VAL A 24 9.75 -1.03 -5.54
C VAL A 24 8.32 -1.41 -5.87
N VAL A 25 7.96 -2.70 -5.80
CA VAL A 25 6.59 -3.14 -6.14
C VAL A 25 5.89 -3.64 -4.90
N VAL A 26 4.73 -3.04 -4.59
CA VAL A 26 3.83 -3.49 -3.54
C VAL A 26 2.70 -4.28 -4.18
N ARG A 27 2.46 -5.51 -3.72
CA ARG A 27 1.38 -6.39 -4.18
C ARG A 27 0.50 -6.80 -3.02
N ILE A 28 -0.80 -6.81 -3.26
CA ILE A 28 -1.83 -7.36 -2.37
C ILE A 28 -2.55 -8.45 -3.15
N GLY A 29 -2.71 -9.62 -2.51
CA GLY A 29 -3.38 -10.76 -3.13
C GLY A 29 -4.82 -10.95 -2.67
N VAL A 30 -5.48 -11.93 -3.28
CA VAL A 30 -6.82 -12.36 -2.90
C VAL A 30 -6.78 -12.97 -1.49
N PRO A 31 -7.63 -12.54 -0.54
CA PRO A 31 -7.78 -13.22 0.74
C PRO A 31 -8.22 -14.68 0.55
N GLU A 32 -7.65 -15.59 1.34
CA GLU A 32 -7.88 -17.02 1.29
C GLU A 32 -8.12 -17.59 2.69
N ALA A 33 -8.67 -18.80 2.78
CA ALA A 33 -8.81 -19.50 4.05
C ALA A 33 -7.43 -19.73 4.69
N ASP A 34 -7.33 -19.58 6.00
CA ASP A 34 -6.09 -19.85 6.72
C ASP A 34 -5.85 -21.37 6.81
N PRO A 35 -4.73 -21.91 6.30
CA PRO A 35 -4.45 -23.35 6.41
C PRO A 35 -4.33 -23.83 7.86
N ALA A 36 -4.06 -22.93 8.80
CA ALA A 36 -3.94 -23.26 10.23
C ALA A 36 -5.27 -23.16 11.00
N SER A 37 -6.33 -22.60 10.41
CA SER A 37 -7.62 -22.40 11.08
C SER A 37 -8.77 -22.35 10.06
N SER A 38 -9.78 -23.21 10.23
CA SER A 38 -10.95 -23.26 9.35
C SER A 38 -11.80 -21.99 9.36
N ASP A 39 -11.73 -21.22 10.45
CA ASP A 39 -12.62 -20.10 10.71
C ASP A 39 -11.95 -18.75 10.44
N ASN A 40 -10.64 -18.74 10.18
CA ASN A 40 -9.88 -17.53 9.91
C ASN A 40 -9.55 -17.41 8.42
N SER A 41 -9.24 -16.18 8.01
CA SER A 41 -8.71 -15.89 6.69
C SER A 41 -7.30 -15.32 6.80
N ARG A 42 -6.53 -15.47 5.72
CA ARG A 42 -5.26 -14.78 5.54
C ARG A 42 -5.23 -14.07 4.20
N CYS A 43 -4.47 -12.99 4.10
CA CYS A 43 -4.29 -12.25 2.85
C CYS A 43 -2.80 -12.12 2.56
N PRO A 44 -2.31 -12.61 1.41
CA PRO A 44 -0.91 -12.45 1.03
C PRO A 44 -0.62 -11.03 0.59
N TYR A 45 0.55 -10.54 0.96
CA TYR A 45 1.12 -9.29 0.48
C TYR A 45 2.63 -9.43 0.28
N GLN A 46 3.18 -8.62 -0.61
CA GLN A 46 4.60 -8.62 -0.93
C GLN A 46 5.06 -7.21 -1.23
N VAL A 47 6.29 -6.90 -0.85
CA VAL A 47 6.98 -5.68 -1.26
C VAL A 47 8.34 -6.09 -1.78
N THR A 48 8.58 -5.85 -3.07
CA THR A 48 9.85 -6.20 -3.70
C THR A 48 10.72 -4.97 -3.93
N GLY A 49 12.04 -5.13 -3.92
CA GLY A 49 12.98 -4.06 -4.27
C GLY A 49 13.33 -3.08 -3.14
N LEU A 50 12.86 -3.32 -1.91
CA LEU A 50 13.30 -2.58 -0.71
C LEU A 50 14.26 -3.40 0.15
N SER A 51 13.96 -4.68 0.37
CA SER A 51 14.78 -5.58 1.19
C SER A 51 14.60 -7.03 0.79
N ASP A 52 13.94 -7.81 1.64
CA ASP A 52 13.57 -9.19 1.38
C ASP A 52 12.23 -9.21 0.62
N ASP A 53 12.24 -9.86 -0.54
CA ASP A 53 11.13 -9.94 -1.49
C ASP A 53 10.16 -11.09 -1.14
N SER A 54 10.16 -11.61 0.09
CA SER A 54 9.27 -12.69 0.51
C SER A 54 7.79 -12.29 0.50
N VAL A 55 6.95 -13.28 0.24
CA VAL A 55 5.51 -13.19 0.50
C VAL A 55 5.28 -13.27 2.00
N ARG A 56 4.49 -12.32 2.52
CA ARG A 56 3.99 -12.34 3.88
C ARG A 56 2.48 -12.50 3.88
N TYR A 57 1.94 -12.95 5.00
CA TYR A 57 0.50 -13.16 5.18
C TYR A 57 0.01 -12.36 6.37
N ALA A 58 -1.08 -11.63 6.18
CA ALA A 58 -1.81 -11.00 7.27
C ALA A 58 -3.02 -11.87 7.61
N HIS A 59 -3.20 -12.20 8.89
CA HIS A 59 -4.24 -13.10 9.38
C HIS A 59 -5.35 -12.30 10.04
N GLY A 60 -6.60 -12.66 9.76
CA GLY A 60 -7.79 -12.05 10.35
C GLY A 60 -8.90 -13.08 10.58
N VAL A 61 -9.89 -12.72 11.38
CA VAL A 61 -11.07 -13.53 11.66
C VAL A 61 -11.95 -13.73 10.43
N ASP A 62 -11.84 -12.84 9.44
CA ASP A 62 -12.53 -12.94 8.15
C ASP A 62 -11.67 -12.33 7.03
N THR A 63 -12.16 -12.44 5.79
CA THR A 63 -11.46 -11.95 4.59
C THR A 63 -11.30 -10.44 4.56
N LEU A 64 -12.24 -9.69 5.15
CA LEU A 64 -12.18 -8.22 5.20
C LEU A 64 -11.09 -7.76 6.17
N GLN A 65 -11.04 -8.33 7.37
CA GLN A 65 -10.00 -8.03 8.35
C GLN A 65 -8.62 -8.46 7.84
N ALA A 66 -8.50 -9.64 7.24
CA ALA A 66 -7.24 -10.11 6.67
C ALA A 66 -6.73 -9.17 5.57
N LEU A 67 -7.62 -8.70 4.68
CA LEU A 67 -7.29 -7.73 3.65
C LEU A 67 -6.83 -6.38 4.25
N ASN A 68 -7.58 -5.89 5.25
CA ASN A 68 -7.24 -4.63 5.91
C ASN A 68 -5.85 -4.70 6.56
N LEU A 69 -5.56 -5.80 7.25
CA LEU A 69 -4.26 -6.06 7.86
C LEU A 69 -3.14 -6.26 6.84
N ALA A 70 -3.43 -6.79 5.64
CA ALA A 70 -2.44 -6.87 4.56
C ALA A 70 -2.00 -5.48 4.08
N PHE A 71 -2.94 -4.53 3.97
CA PHE A 71 -2.58 -3.13 3.70
C PHE A 71 -1.73 -2.50 4.82
N VAL A 72 -2.08 -2.75 6.09
CA VAL A 72 -1.26 -2.30 7.24
C VAL A 72 0.14 -2.89 7.16
N GLY A 73 0.26 -4.20 6.94
CA GLY A 73 1.52 -4.92 6.90
C GLY A 73 2.42 -4.45 5.76
N ALA A 74 1.86 -4.29 4.56
CA ALA A 74 2.59 -3.75 3.41
C ALA A 74 3.12 -2.33 3.71
N ARG A 75 2.27 -1.46 4.29
CA ARG A 75 2.67 -0.11 4.68
C ARG A 75 3.76 -0.09 5.74
N ALA A 76 3.60 -0.88 6.80
CA ALA A 76 4.59 -0.99 7.87
C ALA A 76 5.95 -1.44 7.34
N LEU A 77 5.94 -2.42 6.44
CA LEU A 77 7.17 -2.88 5.81
C LEU A 77 7.84 -1.79 4.97
N VAL A 78 7.09 -1.07 4.12
CA VAL A 78 7.65 0.06 3.36
C VAL A 78 8.22 1.10 4.32
N ALA A 79 7.49 1.45 5.38
CA ALA A 79 7.93 2.43 6.37
C ALA A 79 9.26 2.03 7.04
N THR A 80 9.36 0.80 7.53
CA THR A 80 10.56 0.30 8.19
C THR A 80 11.75 0.29 7.25
N ASN A 81 11.61 -0.25 6.04
CA ASN A 81 12.75 -0.38 5.12
C ASN A 81 13.16 0.98 4.52
N ALA A 82 12.20 1.84 4.18
CA ALA A 82 12.48 3.19 3.75
C ALA A 82 13.17 4.01 4.85
N GLY A 83 12.76 3.85 6.11
CA GLY A 83 13.40 4.52 7.26
C GLY A 83 14.86 4.09 7.44
N VAL A 84 15.16 2.80 7.29
CA VAL A 84 16.54 2.29 7.33
C VAL A 84 17.36 2.88 6.18
N LEU A 85 16.87 2.82 4.93
CA LEU A 85 17.60 3.34 3.77
C LEU A 85 17.83 4.84 3.85
N ALA A 86 16.81 5.61 4.27
CA ALA A 86 16.92 7.06 4.44
C ALA A 86 17.96 7.45 5.50
N ALA A 87 18.20 6.60 6.51
CA ALA A 87 19.23 6.86 7.51
C ALA A 87 20.66 6.73 6.96
N PHE A 88 20.86 6.06 5.82
CA PHE A 88 22.17 5.85 5.20
C PHE A 88 22.39 6.67 3.92
N HIS A 89 21.33 7.25 3.34
CA HIS A 89 21.36 7.87 2.02
C HIS A 89 20.60 9.20 1.99
N GLU A 90 21.33 10.31 1.85
CA GLU A 90 20.77 11.68 1.88
C GLU A 90 19.85 12.00 0.68
N ASP A 91 20.09 11.35 -0.45
CA ASP A 91 19.32 11.49 -1.69
C ASP A 91 18.16 10.48 -1.80
N PHE A 92 17.88 9.74 -0.72
CA PHE A 92 16.81 8.77 -0.69
C PHE A 92 15.45 9.42 -0.93
N SER A 93 14.73 8.94 -1.94
CA SER A 93 13.32 9.24 -2.10
C SER A 93 12.58 8.02 -2.61
N LEU A 94 11.32 7.87 -2.16
CA LEU A 94 10.44 6.81 -2.60
C LEU A 94 9.08 7.43 -2.97
N THR A 95 8.76 7.40 -4.25
CA THR A 95 7.62 8.13 -4.80
C THR A 95 6.76 7.27 -5.73
N TRP A 96 5.54 7.70 -5.97
CA TRP A 96 4.63 7.15 -6.97
C TRP A 96 4.08 8.32 -7.76
N GLU A 97 4.33 8.35 -9.06
CA GLU A 97 3.91 9.46 -9.94
C GLU A 97 4.36 10.83 -9.39
N GLY A 98 5.57 10.89 -8.81
CA GLY A 98 6.14 12.10 -8.20
C GLY A 98 5.60 12.44 -6.80
N VAL A 99 4.67 11.66 -6.26
CA VAL A 99 4.09 11.87 -4.92
C VAL A 99 4.73 10.93 -3.90
N SER A 100 4.92 11.37 -2.66
CA SER A 100 5.49 10.54 -1.58
C SER A 100 4.72 9.23 -1.40
N TRP A 101 5.43 8.12 -1.19
CA TRP A 101 4.81 6.80 -0.93
C TRP A 101 3.82 6.82 0.25
N GLN A 102 3.99 7.74 1.21
CA GLN A 102 3.18 7.82 2.43
C GLN A 102 1.70 8.08 2.18
N VAL A 103 1.34 8.76 1.08
CA VAL A 103 -0.05 9.03 0.72
C VAL A 103 -0.65 7.95 -0.19
N CYS A 104 0.20 7.05 -0.71
CA CYS A 104 -0.21 6.08 -1.71
C CYS A 104 -0.73 4.81 -1.05
N LEU A 105 -0.15 4.40 0.08
CA LEU A 105 -0.61 3.24 0.84
C LEU A 105 -1.66 3.66 1.86
N PRO A 106 -2.77 2.91 2.01
CA PRO A 106 -3.82 3.28 2.94
C PRO A 106 -3.24 3.42 4.35
N VAL A 107 -3.42 4.59 4.95
CA VAL A 107 -3.29 4.77 6.38
C VAL A 107 -4.65 4.39 6.95
N TRP A 108 -4.69 3.36 7.79
CA TRP A 108 -5.86 3.14 8.62
C TRP A 108 -5.88 4.25 9.66
N VAL A 109 -6.65 5.28 9.34
CA VAL A 109 -6.91 6.39 10.23
C VAL A 109 -7.85 5.86 11.30
N SER A 110 -7.34 5.65 12.52
CA SER A 110 -8.22 5.77 13.68
C SER A 110 -8.72 7.21 13.67
N LEU A 111 -10.03 7.41 13.47
CA LEU A 111 -10.67 8.73 13.40
C LEU A 111 -10.55 9.54 14.71
N ASP A 112 -9.89 9.01 15.73
CA ASP A 112 -9.54 9.72 16.95
C ASP A 112 -8.35 10.70 16.78
N ASP A 113 -7.63 10.70 15.64
CA ASP A 113 -6.57 11.67 15.33
C ASP A 113 -7.04 12.73 14.31
N ALA A 114 -7.30 13.94 14.80
CA ALA A 114 -7.79 15.08 14.01
C ALA A 114 -6.88 15.44 12.83
N ALA A 115 -5.55 15.32 12.98
CA ALA A 115 -4.60 15.65 11.91
C ALA A 115 -4.67 14.64 10.74
N GLN A 116 -5.08 13.41 11.03
CA GLN A 116 -5.28 12.39 10.00
C GLN A 116 -6.67 12.52 9.35
N GLY A 117 -7.68 12.95 10.11
CA GLY A 117 -8.99 13.34 9.58
C GLY A 117 -8.87 14.42 8.50
N GLU A 118 -8.14 15.50 8.78
CA GLU A 118 -7.90 16.58 7.81
C GLU A 118 -7.20 16.09 6.53
N ARG A 119 -6.22 15.18 6.66
CA ARG A 119 -5.52 14.58 5.50
C ARG A 119 -6.46 13.71 4.65
N LEU A 120 -7.34 12.94 5.29
CA LEU A 120 -8.33 12.13 4.60
C LEU A 120 -9.35 13.00 3.87
N GLU A 121 -9.85 14.06 4.50
CA GLU A 121 -10.77 15.01 3.86
C GLU A 121 -10.14 15.72 2.66
N ALA A 122 -8.87 16.14 2.78
CA ALA A 122 -8.14 16.74 1.68
C ALA A 122 -7.97 15.77 0.50
N PHE A 123 -7.67 14.49 0.79
CA PHE A 123 -7.59 13.44 -0.22
C PHE A 123 -8.95 13.19 -0.90
N ILE A 124 -10.05 13.07 -0.13
CA ILE A 124 -11.41 12.86 -0.67
C ILE A 124 -11.80 14.03 -1.57
N ARG A 125 -11.56 15.27 -1.11
CA ARG A 125 -11.89 16.49 -1.85
C ARG A 125 -11.05 16.65 -3.12
N GLY A 126 -9.80 16.18 -3.11
CA GLY A 126 -8.90 16.21 -4.28
C GLY A 126 -9.12 15.05 -5.27
N SER A 127 -9.58 13.89 -4.78
CA SER A 127 -9.71 12.67 -5.59
C SER A 127 -11.09 12.51 -6.23
N LEU A 128 -12.12 13.11 -5.62
CA LEU A 128 -13.42 13.29 -6.27
C LEU A 128 -13.34 14.52 -7.18
N ARG A 129 -12.78 14.35 -8.39
CA ARG A 129 -13.14 15.27 -9.49
C ARG A 129 -14.67 15.25 -9.59
N ALA A 130 -15.28 16.43 -9.63
CA ALA A 130 -16.70 16.57 -9.93
C ALA A 130 -17.03 15.72 -11.18
N PRO A 131 -18.23 15.11 -11.28
CA PRO A 131 -18.65 14.50 -12.53
C PRO A 131 -18.44 15.54 -13.65
N PRO A 132 -17.95 15.13 -14.85
CA PRO A 132 -17.83 16.06 -15.97
C PRO A 132 -19.20 16.69 -16.17
N ASP A 133 -19.21 18.03 -16.25
CA ASP A 133 -20.40 18.86 -16.25
C ASP A 133 -21.55 18.19 -17.03
N ALA A 134 -22.60 17.82 -16.30
CA ALA A 134 -23.92 17.64 -16.90
C ALA A 134 -24.40 19.03 -17.28
N ASP A 135 -23.91 19.52 -18.42
CA ASP A 135 -24.58 20.42 -19.36
C ASP A 135 -23.57 20.88 -20.41
N ALA A 136 -23.48 20.10 -21.49
CA ALA A 136 -23.12 20.63 -22.79
C ALA A 136 -24.11 20.07 -23.82
N ASP A 137 -24.89 21.00 -24.35
CA ASP A 137 -25.72 20.94 -25.55
C ASP A 137 -27.19 20.43 -25.47
N THR A 138 -28.04 21.46 -25.35
CA THR A 138 -29.32 21.73 -26.06
C THR A 138 -30.63 21.19 -25.49
#